data_AF-S7U5G7-F1
#
_entry.id   AF-S7U5G7-F1
#
_cell.length_a   1.000
_cell.length_b   1.000
_cell.length_c   1.000
_cell.angle_alpha   90.00
_cell.angle_beta   90.00
_cell.angle_gamma   90.00
#
_symmetry.space_group_name_H-M   'P 1'
#
loop_
_entity.id
_entity.type
_entity.pdbx_description
1 polymer ?
#
loop_
_entity_poly.entity_id
_entity_poly.type
_entity_poly.pdbx_seq_one_letter_code
_entity_poly.pdbx_strand_id
1 'polypeptide(L)'
;MYKQRLTAHDDYLAKAQPLPKNAVADGNQGSRDLSATQGALEVVVAAADDVSLAAGKSLTVTLVHAPDGGAFTPAGRTFTATAGASPLTFDAGEEICRLAVPSDLAPEAMLRVSTTDAAAAGSLDAWPEYLAR
;
A
#
# COMPACT_ATOMS: atom_id res chain seq x y z
N MET A 1 -25.26 1.71 3.01
CA MET A 1 -24.86 0.60 2.12
C MET A 1 -23.55 0.04 2.65
N TYR A 2 -23.54 -1.18 3.18
CA TYR A 2 -22.32 -1.82 3.65
C TYR A 2 -21.44 -2.18 2.45
N LYS A 3 -20.33 -1.47 2.26
CA LYS A 3 -19.27 -1.80 1.28
C LYS A 3 -18.39 -2.92 1.85
N GLN A 4 -18.93 -4.12 2.04
CA GLN A 4 -18.08 -5.23 2.45
C GLN A 4 -17.32 -5.75 1.23
N ARG A 5 -16.03 -5.43 1.14
CA ARG A 5 -15.11 -6.06 0.18
C ARG A 5 -14.70 -7.42 0.72
N LEU A 6 -14.93 -8.46 -0.07
CA LEU A 6 -14.47 -9.82 0.23
C LEU A 6 -12.96 -9.88 -0.02
N THR A 7 -12.18 -10.05 1.04
CA THR A 7 -10.75 -10.39 0.97
C THR A 7 -10.57 -11.86 1.31
N ALA A 8 -9.57 -12.51 0.69
CA ALA A 8 -9.13 -13.80 1.20
C ALA A 8 -8.64 -13.60 2.64
N HIS A 9 -9.14 -14.42 3.58
CA HIS A 9 -8.90 -14.24 5.01
C HIS A 9 -7.39 -14.18 5.29
N ASP A 10 -6.95 -13.06 5.88
CA ASP A 10 -5.54 -12.76 6.24
C ASP A 10 -4.53 -12.65 5.07
N ASP A 11 -4.98 -12.38 3.84
CA ASP A 11 -4.07 -12.10 2.72
C ASP A 11 -3.69 -10.61 2.64
N TYR A 12 -3.11 -10.05 3.70
CA TYR A 12 -2.70 -8.65 3.75
C TYR A 12 -1.18 -8.49 3.60
N LEU A 13 -0.76 -7.44 2.91
CA LEU A 13 0.62 -6.91 2.94
C LEU A 13 0.78 -5.83 4.02
N ALA A 14 -0.32 -5.15 4.35
CA ALA A 14 -0.43 -4.21 5.46
C ALA A 14 -1.85 -4.31 6.03
N LYS A 15 -2.01 -4.37 7.36
CA LYS A 15 -3.32 -4.43 8.03
C LYS A 15 -3.35 -3.43 9.18
N ALA A 16 -4.29 -2.48 9.13
CA ALA A 16 -4.38 -1.34 10.03
C ALA A 16 -3.01 -0.67 10.26
N GLN A 17 -2.20 -0.55 9.20
CA GLN A 17 -0.85 -0.02 9.29
C GLN A 17 -0.91 1.49 9.53
N PRO A 18 -0.42 1.99 10.68
CA PRO A 18 -0.38 3.42 10.93
C PRO A 18 0.47 4.12 9.88
N LEU A 19 0.06 5.31 9.45
CA LEU A 19 0.89 6.10 8.55
C LEU A 19 2.22 6.47 9.22
N PRO A 20 3.36 6.26 8.54
CA PRO A 20 4.63 6.73 9.05
C PRO A 20 4.62 8.26 9.11
N LYS A 21 5.25 8.83 10.14
CA LYS A 21 5.27 10.28 10.38
C LYS A 21 6.58 10.89 9.88
N ASN A 22 6.55 11.50 8.70
CA ASN A 22 7.73 11.98 7.98
C ASN A 22 8.83 10.91 7.90
N ALA A 23 8.43 9.70 7.52
CA ALA A 23 9.28 8.53 7.56
C ALA A 23 8.84 7.51 6.50
N VAL A 24 9.59 6.42 6.42
CA VAL A 24 9.28 5.24 5.61
C VAL A 24 8.97 4.09 6.56
N ALA A 25 7.96 3.29 6.24
CA ALA A 25 7.61 2.08 6.95
C ALA A 25 7.30 0.95 5.95
N ASP A 26 7.79 -0.24 6.27
CA ASP A 26 7.46 -1.46 5.56
C ASP A 26 6.11 -2.03 6.03
N GLY A 27 5.50 -2.86 5.18
CA GLY A 27 4.25 -3.56 5.43
C GLY A 27 4.30 -4.36 6.73
N ASN A 28 3.34 -4.14 7.62
CA ASN A 28 3.33 -4.79 8.94
C ASN A 28 2.93 -6.29 8.91
N GLN A 29 2.71 -6.86 7.72
CA GLN A 29 2.42 -8.29 7.52
C GLN A 29 3.62 -9.08 6.97
N GLY A 30 4.78 -8.43 6.84
CA GLY A 30 5.98 -9.05 6.27
C GLY A 30 5.90 -9.20 4.75
N SER A 31 6.88 -9.91 4.18
CA SER A 31 6.93 -10.22 2.76
C SER A 31 6.13 -11.48 2.41
N ARG A 32 5.63 -11.52 1.18
CA ARG A 32 4.91 -12.65 0.58
C ARG A 32 5.46 -12.95 -0.80
N ASP A 33 5.36 -14.21 -1.22
CA ASP A 33 5.70 -14.60 -2.58
C ASP A 33 4.54 -14.32 -3.53
N LEU A 34 4.75 -13.30 -4.37
CA LEU A 34 3.83 -12.92 -5.45
C LEU A 34 4.46 -13.15 -6.84
N SER A 35 5.65 -13.76 -6.92
CA SER A 35 6.40 -13.91 -8.17
C SER A 35 5.71 -14.83 -9.18
N ALA A 36 5.02 -15.87 -8.69
CA ALA A 36 4.32 -16.84 -9.53
C ALA A 36 2.98 -16.34 -10.11
N THR A 37 2.58 -15.10 -9.80
CA THR A 37 1.25 -14.57 -10.13
C THR A 37 1.14 -14.11 -11.58
N GLN A 38 2.27 -13.93 -12.29
CA GLN A 38 2.33 -13.57 -13.71
C GLN A 38 1.46 -12.35 -14.09
N GLY A 39 1.34 -11.37 -13.19
CA GLY A 39 0.54 -10.15 -13.42
C GLY A 39 -0.98 -10.35 -13.33
N ALA A 40 -1.43 -11.45 -12.74
CA ALA A 40 -2.85 -11.72 -12.50
C ALA A 40 -3.41 -10.99 -11.25
N LEU A 41 -2.55 -10.35 -10.45
CA LEU A 41 -2.93 -9.65 -9.23
C LEU A 41 -2.67 -8.14 -9.32
N GLU A 42 -3.44 -7.39 -8.56
CA GLU A 42 -3.13 -6.02 -8.15
C GLU A 42 -3.09 -5.94 -6.63
N VAL A 43 -2.32 -5.02 -6.07
CA VAL A 43 -2.42 -4.67 -4.65
C VAL A 43 -3.35 -3.48 -4.52
N VAL A 44 -4.46 -3.70 -3.82
CA VAL A 44 -5.40 -2.64 -3.46
C VAL A 44 -4.94 -2.03 -2.15
N VAL A 45 -4.96 -0.71 -2.06
CA VAL A 45 -4.64 0.04 -0.84
C VAL A 45 -5.85 0.89 -0.48
N ALA A 46 -6.33 0.75 0.75
CA ALA A 46 -7.49 1.48 1.25
C ALA A 46 -7.20 2.07 2.64
N ALA A 47 -7.91 3.15 2.97
CA ALA A 47 -7.91 3.71 4.31
C ALA A 47 -8.60 2.73 5.27
N ALA A 48 -7.89 2.28 6.30
CA ALA A 48 -8.45 1.44 7.36
C ALA A 48 -9.16 2.31 8.43
N ASP A 49 -8.55 3.46 8.74
CA ASP A 49 -9.15 4.57 9.48
C ASP A 49 -9.08 5.84 8.62
N ASP A 50 -9.78 6.90 9.01
CA ASP A 50 -9.69 8.22 8.35
C ASP A 50 -8.22 8.67 8.25
N VAL A 51 -7.76 8.86 7.01
CA VAL A 51 -6.40 9.30 6.70
C VAL A 51 -6.39 10.81 6.52
N SER A 52 -5.38 11.48 7.09
CA SER A 52 -5.13 12.89 6.79
C SER A 52 -3.65 13.24 6.71
N LEU A 53 -3.32 14.10 5.75
CA LEU A 53 -2.03 14.75 5.60
C LEU A 53 -2.22 16.25 5.40
N ALA A 54 -1.36 17.06 6.00
CA ALA A 54 -1.38 18.51 5.86
C ALA A 54 -1.10 18.98 4.41
N ALA A 55 -1.49 20.22 4.09
CA ALA A 55 -1.24 20.84 2.79
C ALA A 55 0.26 20.80 2.41
N GLY A 56 0.55 20.55 1.13
CA GLY A 56 1.91 20.42 0.61
C GLY A 56 2.66 19.13 1.04
N LYS A 57 2.02 18.23 1.79
CA LYS A 57 2.59 16.94 2.19
C LYS A 57 2.17 15.83 1.26
N SER A 58 2.92 14.73 1.27
CA SER A 58 2.73 13.63 0.36
C SER A 58 2.65 12.28 1.06
N LEU A 59 1.83 11.40 0.49
CA LEU A 59 1.75 9.97 0.75
C LEU A 59 2.31 9.24 -0.46
N THR A 60 3.26 8.34 -0.23
CA THR A 60 3.80 7.46 -1.27
C THR A 60 3.60 6.01 -0.86
N VAL A 61 3.11 5.20 -1.80
CA VAL A 61 2.88 3.78 -1.61
C VAL A 61 3.50 3.02 -2.78
N THR A 62 4.33 2.03 -2.46
CA THR A 62 5.13 1.29 -3.43
C THR A 62 5.13 -0.19 -3.06
N LEU A 63 5.03 -1.06 -4.05
CA LEU A 63 5.37 -2.46 -3.87
C LEU A 63 6.90 -2.58 -3.93
N VAL A 64 7.51 -3.26 -2.99
CA VAL A 64 8.95 -3.55 -3.01
C VAL A 64 9.17 -5.05 -3.04
N HIS A 65 10.27 -5.48 -3.65
CA HIS A 65 10.65 -6.88 -3.72
C HIS A 65 12.15 -7.08 -3.42
N ALA A 66 12.52 -8.27 -2.96
CA ALA A 66 13.89 -8.71 -2.78
C ALA A 66 14.06 -10.18 -3.19
N PRO A 67 15.26 -10.59 -3.66
CA PRO A 67 15.64 -11.99 -3.60
C PRO A 67 15.80 -12.42 -2.13
N ASP A 68 15.78 -13.73 -1.88
CA ASP A 68 15.92 -14.30 -0.52
C ASP A 68 17.11 -13.70 0.25
N GLY A 69 16.82 -13.05 1.38
CA GLY A 69 17.81 -12.36 2.23
C GLY A 69 18.48 -11.12 1.60
N GLY A 70 17.95 -10.63 0.48
CA GLY A 70 18.45 -9.47 -0.26
C GLY A 70 17.89 -8.13 0.22
N ALA A 71 18.34 -7.05 -0.43
CA ALA A 71 17.82 -5.71 -0.18
C ALA A 71 16.54 -5.46 -0.99
N PHE A 72 15.51 -4.91 -0.34
CA PHE A 72 14.25 -4.57 -0.98
C PHE A 72 14.36 -3.35 -1.90
N THR A 73 14.02 -3.55 -3.17
CA THR A 73 13.95 -2.53 -4.22
C THR A 73 12.52 -2.30 -4.68
N PRO A 74 12.16 -1.12 -5.22
CA PRO A 74 10.85 -0.88 -5.82
C PRO A 74 10.51 -1.89 -6.93
N ALA A 75 9.29 -2.42 -6.91
CA ALA A 75 8.69 -3.26 -7.93
C ALA A 75 7.53 -2.49 -8.60
N GLY A 76 7.58 -2.35 -9.92
CA GLY A 76 6.49 -1.74 -10.67
C GLY A 76 6.33 -0.24 -10.42
N ARG A 77 5.08 0.25 -10.50
CA ARG A 77 4.77 1.68 -10.37
C ARG A 77 4.59 2.06 -8.91
N THR A 78 5.18 3.19 -8.54
CA THR A 78 4.93 3.88 -7.28
C THR A 78 3.72 4.79 -7.41
N PHE A 79 2.84 4.77 -6.43
CA PHE A 79 1.79 5.76 -6.25
C PHE A 79 2.30 6.90 -5.35
N THR A 80 2.08 8.14 -5.76
CA THR A 80 2.34 9.32 -4.93
C THR A 80 1.17 10.28 -5.06
N ALA A 81 0.58 10.65 -3.92
CA ALA A 81 -0.42 11.70 -3.81
C ALA A 81 0.14 12.84 -2.96
N THR A 82 0.06 14.06 -3.47
CA THR A 82 0.52 15.27 -2.76
C THR A 82 -0.68 16.17 -2.50
N ALA A 83 -0.87 16.51 -1.23
CA ALA A 83 -1.85 17.50 -0.80
C ALA A 83 -1.53 18.86 -1.46
N GLY A 84 -2.55 19.47 -2.06
CA GLY A 84 -2.43 20.80 -2.66
C GLY A 84 -2.49 21.90 -1.59
N ALA A 85 -3.29 22.94 -1.85
CA ALA A 85 -3.54 24.01 -0.88
C ALA A 85 -4.40 23.56 0.32
N SER A 86 -5.11 22.44 0.18
CA SER A 86 -5.92 21.82 1.23
C SER A 86 -5.31 20.48 1.68
N PRO A 87 -5.60 20.02 2.91
CA PRO A 87 -5.21 18.70 3.38
C PRO A 87 -5.65 17.60 2.42
N LEU A 88 -4.84 16.55 2.31
CA LEU A 88 -5.24 15.32 1.62
C LEU A 88 -5.94 14.43 2.65
N THR A 89 -7.18 14.03 2.37
CA THR A 89 -7.99 13.20 3.26
C THR A 89 -8.59 12.02 2.52
N PHE A 90 -8.67 10.88 3.18
CA PHE A 90 -9.43 9.72 2.73
C PHE A 90 -10.30 9.22 3.88
N ASP A 91 -11.57 8.97 3.60
CA ASP A 91 -12.50 8.45 4.61
C ASP A 91 -12.22 6.95 4.85
N ALA A 92 -12.50 6.45 6.05
CA ALA A 92 -12.36 5.02 6.35
C ALA A 92 -13.12 4.15 5.32
N GLY A 93 -12.42 3.16 4.75
CA GLY A 93 -12.89 2.27 3.69
C GLY A 93 -12.80 2.84 2.28
N GLU A 94 -12.28 4.07 2.09
CA GLU A 94 -11.99 4.63 0.78
C GLU A 94 -10.74 3.98 0.17
N GLU A 95 -10.80 3.68 -1.13
CA GLU A 95 -9.66 3.19 -1.88
C GLU A 95 -8.71 4.33 -2.21
N ILE A 96 -7.44 4.20 -1.79
CA ILE A 96 -6.40 5.20 -2.02
C ILE A 96 -5.77 4.97 -3.40
N CYS A 97 -5.38 3.73 -3.69
CA CYS A 97 -4.77 3.36 -4.97
C CYS A 97 -4.82 1.86 -5.24
N ARG A 98 -4.48 1.52 -6.49
CA ARG A 98 -4.18 0.15 -6.94
C ARG A 98 -2.79 0.13 -7.54
N LEU A 99 -1.99 -0.86 -7.14
CA LEU A 99 -0.67 -1.11 -7.69
C LEU A 99 -0.70 -2.40 -8.50
N ALA A 100 -0.39 -2.32 -9.79
CA ALA A 100 -0.20 -3.53 -10.60
C ALA A 100 0.98 -4.33 -10.04
N VAL A 101 0.82 -5.65 -9.90
CA VAL A 101 1.90 -6.57 -9.51
C VAL A 101 2.67 -6.97 -10.77
N PRO A 102 3.95 -6.57 -10.94
CA PRO A 102 4.74 -6.99 -12.10
C PRO A 102 4.90 -8.51 -12.23
N SER A 103 5.17 -8.99 -13.44
CA SER A 103 5.44 -10.42 -13.68
C SER A 103 6.85 -10.85 -13.31
N ASP A 104 7.75 -9.90 -13.05
CA ASP A 104 9.18 -10.09 -12.77
C ASP A 104 9.53 -9.86 -11.29
N LEU A 105 8.56 -10.04 -10.39
CA LEU A 105 8.81 -9.96 -8.96
C LEU A 105 9.80 -11.03 -8.48
N ALA A 106 10.55 -10.64 -7.46
CA ALA A 106 11.36 -11.55 -6.68
C ALA A 106 10.49 -12.18 -5.56
N PRO A 107 10.92 -13.30 -4.95
CA PRO A 107 10.08 -14.09 -4.05
C PRO A 107 9.65 -13.36 -2.77
N GLU A 108 10.36 -12.33 -2.32
CA GLU A 108 9.96 -11.56 -1.16
C GLU A 108 9.34 -10.25 -1.60
N ALA A 109 8.02 -10.12 -1.57
CA ALA A 109 7.31 -8.89 -1.92
C ALA A 109 6.54 -8.31 -0.73
N MET A 110 6.63 -6.99 -0.50
CA MET A 110 5.85 -6.32 0.55
C MET A 110 5.47 -4.90 0.15
N LEU A 111 4.53 -4.32 0.89
CA LEU A 111 4.21 -2.90 0.75
C LEU A 111 5.29 -2.05 1.44
N ARG A 112 5.60 -0.90 0.86
CA ARG A 112 6.36 0.18 1.49
C ARG A 112 5.57 1.47 1.39
N VAL A 113 5.43 2.13 2.54
CA VAL A 113 4.66 3.37 2.68
C VAL A 113 5.60 4.45 3.18
N SER A 114 5.48 5.65 2.66
CA SER A 114 6.15 6.81 3.21
C SER A 114 5.27 8.05 3.20
N THR A 115 5.52 8.93 4.15
CA THR A 115 4.92 10.27 4.14
C THR A 115 5.99 11.33 4.36
N THR A 116 5.70 12.56 3.94
CA THR A 116 6.51 13.76 4.28
C THR A 116 5.89 14.59 5.40
N ASP A 117 4.83 14.08 6.03
CA ASP A 117 4.09 14.75 7.10
C ASP A 117 4.41 14.14 8.47
N ALA A 118 4.97 14.96 9.37
CA ALA A 118 5.23 14.54 10.74
C ALA A 118 3.93 14.41 11.56
N ALA A 119 2.84 15.02 11.10
CA ALA A 119 1.52 14.97 11.69
C ALA A 119 0.56 14.02 10.93
N ALA A 120 1.08 13.15 10.05
CA ALA A 120 0.26 12.15 9.36
C ALA A 120 -0.58 11.35 10.36
N ALA A 121 -1.86 11.18 10.05
CA ALA A 121 -2.82 10.47 10.89
C ALA A 121 -3.64 9.47 10.07
N GLY A 122 -4.15 8.45 10.75
CA GLY A 122 -4.89 7.34 10.15
C GLY A 122 -4.03 6.11 9.91
N SER A 123 -4.67 5.11 9.33
CA SER A 123 -4.07 3.81 9.02
C SER A 123 -4.56 3.30 7.67
N LEU A 124 -3.80 2.38 7.07
CA LEU A 124 -4.15 1.77 5.78
C LEU A 124 -4.14 0.24 5.85
N ASP A 125 -4.95 -0.34 4.98
CA ASP A 125 -4.94 -1.74 4.63
C ASP A 125 -4.43 -1.90 3.20
N ALA A 126 -3.67 -2.97 2.95
CA ALA A 126 -3.28 -3.38 1.61
C ALA A 126 -3.34 -4.88 1.44
N TRP A 127 -3.96 -5.34 0.36
CA TRP A 127 -4.14 -6.77 0.05
C TRP A 127 -4.05 -7.01 -1.46
N PRO A 128 -3.62 -8.19 -1.91
CA PRO A 128 -3.72 -8.58 -3.29
C PRO A 128 -5.19 -8.87 -3.66
N GLU A 129 -5.59 -8.41 -4.83
CA GLU A 129 -6.88 -8.68 -5.44
C GLU A 129 -6.65 -9.29 -6.83
N TYR A 130 -7.44 -10.32 -7.16
CA TYR A 130 -7.35 -10.99 -8.45
C TYR A 130 -8.02 -10.17 -9.55
N LEU A 131 -7.32 -9.99 -10.66
CA LEU A 131 -7.87 -9.43 -11.89
C LEU A 131 -8.63 -10.51 -12.64
N ALA A 132 -9.96 -10.54 -12.51
CA ALA A 132 -10.80 -11.32 -13.41
C ALA A 132 -10.67 -10.74 -14.84
N ARG A 133 -10.08 -11.51 -15.75
CA ARG A 133 -9.95 -11.19 -17.18
C ARG A 133 -10.81 -12.12 -18.02
#